data_AF-A0A8C5N6Y2-F1
#
_entry.id   AF-A0A8C5N6Y2-F1
#
_cell.length_a   1.000
_cell.length_b   1.000
_cell.length_c   1.000
_cell.angle_alpha   90.00
_cell.angle_beta   90.00
_cell.angle_gamma   90.00
#
_symmetry.space_group_name_H-M   'P 1'
#
loop_
_entity.id
_entity.type
_entity.pdbx_description
1 polymer ?
#
loop_
_entity_poly.entity_id
_entity_poly.type
_entity_poly.pdbx_seq_one_letter_code
_entity_poly.pdbx_strand_id
1 'polypeptide(L)'
;MAAVQPQLEKESGDDSLLPLVHDIIKCMDKDSQDVHQELAKLKTKIQEAREQISNMPGIDSSPVEQQQQLGMLRDQVRNKNQLLHKYKGLCMFDVPKAS
;
A
#
# COMPACT_ATOMS: atom_id res chain seq x y z
N MET A 1 -26.47 4.51 10.51
CA MET A 1 -25.37 5.01 9.66
C MET A 1 -24.22 4.04 9.83
N ALA A 2 -23.96 3.16 8.86
CA ALA A 2 -22.90 2.17 8.97
C ALA A 2 -21.54 2.89 8.94
N ALA A 3 -20.77 2.76 10.02
CA ALA A 3 -19.39 3.21 10.03
C ALA A 3 -18.65 2.41 8.95
N VAL A 4 -18.19 3.09 7.90
CA VAL A 4 -17.17 2.56 7.00
C VAL A 4 -15.93 2.38 7.86
N GLN A 5 -15.74 1.15 8.33
CA GLN A 5 -14.47 0.69 8.87
C GLN A 5 -13.42 0.98 7.78
N PRO A 6 -12.21 1.46 8.14
CA PRO A 6 -11.12 1.40 7.19
C PRO A 6 -11.02 -0.08 6.80
N GLN A 7 -11.18 -0.37 5.51
CA GLN A 7 -10.71 -1.63 4.97
C GLN A 7 -9.26 -1.72 5.43
N LEU A 8 -9.02 -2.55 6.43
CA LEU A 8 -7.70 -3.07 6.71
C LEU A 8 -7.43 -3.93 5.50
N GLU A 9 -6.97 -3.27 4.42
CA GLU A 9 -6.42 -3.93 3.26
C GLU A 9 -5.46 -4.92 3.84
N LYS A 10 -5.87 -6.19 3.76
CA LYS A 10 -5.10 -7.30 4.25
C LYS A 10 -3.87 -7.27 3.35
N GLU A 11 -2.83 -6.57 3.80
CA GLU A 11 -1.51 -6.66 3.23
C GLU A 11 -1.09 -8.09 3.50
N SER A 12 -1.53 -8.99 2.62
CA SER A 12 -0.96 -10.31 2.46
C SER A 12 0.37 -10.11 1.75
N GLY A 13 1.27 -9.38 2.41
CA GLY A 13 2.68 -9.33 2.07
C GLY A 13 3.26 -10.68 2.47
N ASP A 14 3.91 -11.33 1.52
CA ASP A 14 4.67 -12.56 1.72
C ASP A 14 5.91 -12.33 2.60
N ASP A 15 5.94 -11.32 3.48
CA ASP A 15 7.12 -10.88 4.22
C ASP A 15 7.42 -11.75 5.45
N SER A 16 6.76 -12.90 5.57
CA SER A 16 7.03 -13.84 6.65
C SER A 16 8.43 -14.41 6.52
N LEU A 17 9.30 -14.04 7.48
CA LEU A 17 10.67 -14.55 7.59
C LEU A 17 10.73 -15.92 8.29
N LEU A 18 9.65 -16.33 8.96
CA LEU A 18 9.61 -17.54 9.79
C LEU A 18 9.93 -18.83 9.01
N PRO A 19 9.43 -19.05 7.77
CA PRO A 19 9.79 -20.23 7.00
C PRO A 19 11.29 -20.31 6.71
N LEU A 20 11.92 -19.18 6.37
CA LEU A 20 13.37 -19.11 6.11
C LEU A 20 14.17 -19.37 7.39
N VAL A 21 13.75 -18.82 8.54
CA VAL A 21 14.40 -19.10 9.83
C VAL A 21 14.30 -20.58 10.19
N HIS A 22 13.13 -21.19 9.98
CA HIS A 22 12.94 -22.63 10.19
C HIS A 22 13.86 -23.47 9.30
N ASP A 23 13.99 -23.13 8.01
CA ASP A 23 14.83 -23.86 7.08
C ASP A 23 16.33 -23.74 7.43
N ILE A 24 16.78 -22.57 7.90
CA ILE A 24 18.14 -22.38 8.43
C ILE A 24 18.40 -23.33 9.61
N ILE A 25 17.51 -23.37 10.60
CA ILE A 25 17.65 -24.24 11.78
C ILE A 25 17.74 -25.71 11.34
N LYS A 26 16.87 -26.13 10.42
CA LYS A 26 16.86 -27.50 9.88
C LYS A 26 18.13 -27.85 9.10
N CYS A 27 18.74 -26.88 8.41
CA CYS A 27 20.02 -27.06 7.72
C CYS A 27 21.20 -27.15 8.70
N MET A 28 21.13 -26.43 9.83
CA MET A 28 22.15 -26.47 10.88
C MET A 28 22.21 -27.83 11.58
N ASP A 29 21.06 -28.46 11.82
CA ASP A 29 20.99 -29.81 12.40
C ASP A 29 21.70 -30.90 11.56
N LYS A 30 22.05 -30.58 10.30
CA LYS A 30 22.65 -31.51 9.34
C LYS A 30 24.10 -31.19 8.98
N ASP A 31 24.72 -30.16 9.57
CA ASP A 31 26.04 -29.63 9.18
C ASP A 31 26.19 -29.42 7.65
N SER A 32 25.12 -28.99 6.99
CA SER A 32 25.08 -28.84 5.52
C SER A 32 25.63 -27.49 5.06
N GLN A 33 26.28 -27.45 3.88
CA GLN A 33 26.60 -26.21 3.17
C GLN A 33 25.35 -25.35 2.86
N ASP A 34 24.16 -25.94 2.89
CA ASP A 34 22.88 -25.26 2.64
C ASP A 34 22.58 -24.12 3.63
N VAL A 35 23.17 -24.13 4.83
CA VAL A 35 22.96 -23.07 5.84
C VAL A 35 23.36 -21.69 5.29
N HIS A 36 24.49 -21.61 4.57
CA HIS A 36 24.94 -20.35 3.99
C HIS A 36 24.00 -19.85 2.89
N GLN A 37 23.39 -20.76 2.14
CA GLN A 37 22.41 -20.43 1.10
C GLN A 37 21.12 -19.88 1.73
N GLU A 38 20.59 -20.53 2.77
CA GLU A 38 19.39 -20.07 3.46
C GLU A 38 19.62 -18.74 4.19
N LEU A 39 20.80 -18.54 4.79
CA LEU A 39 21.20 -17.24 5.35
C LEU A 39 21.25 -16.13 4.30
N ALA A 40 21.76 -16.43 3.09
CA ALA A 40 21.76 -15.47 2.00
C ALA A 40 20.34 -15.09 1.57
N LYS A 41 19.43 -16.08 1.47
CA LYS A 41 18.01 -15.82 1.18
C LYS A 41 17.35 -14.95 2.25
N LEU A 42 17.58 -15.25 3.53
CA LEU A 42 17.07 -14.45 4.64
C LEU A 42 17.57 -13.00 4.56
N LYS A 43 18.87 -12.80 4.31
CA LYS A 43 19.46 -11.48 4.15
C LYS A 43 18.79 -10.70 2.99
N THR A 44 18.60 -11.34 1.84
CA THR A 44 17.93 -10.72 0.70
C THR A 44 16.50 -10.31 1.04
N LYS A 45 15.71 -11.21 1.65
CA LYS A 45 14.31 -10.91 2.01
C LYS A 45 14.19 -9.77 3.03
N ILE A 46 15.13 -9.67 3.96
CA ILE A 46 15.21 -8.51 4.89
C ILE A 46 15.50 -7.20 4.14
N GLN A 47 16.41 -7.22 3.16
CA GLN A 47 16.71 -6.01 2.39
C GLN A 47 15.54 -5.59 1.50
N GLU A 48 14.87 -6.56 0.86
CA GLU A 48 13.65 -6.31 0.08
C GLU A 48 12.56 -5.70 0.96
N ALA A 49 12.30 -6.26 2.15
CA ALA A 49 11.32 -5.71 3.08
C ALA A 49 11.70 -4.29 3.53
N ARG A 50 12.99 -4.03 3.78
CA ARG A 50 13.47 -2.69 4.14
C ARG A 50 13.26 -1.69 3.00
N GLU A 51 13.54 -2.08 1.76
CA GLU A 51 13.34 -1.23 0.59
C GLU A 51 11.84 -0.95 0.36
N GLN A 52 10.99 -1.95 0.53
CA GLN A 52 9.53 -1.79 0.47
C GLN A 52 9.03 -0.78 1.51
N ILE A 53 9.45 -0.92 2.78
CA ILE A 53 9.10 0.03 3.85
C ILE A 53 9.61 1.43 3.52
N SER A 54 10.85 1.54 3.03
CA SER A 54 11.45 2.84 2.68
C SER A 54 10.73 3.54 1.51
N ASN A 55 10.15 2.77 0.60
CA ASN A 55 9.37 3.29 -0.53
C ASN A 55 7.88 3.48 -0.20
N MET A 56 7.45 3.13 1.02
CA MET A 56 6.06 3.22 1.42
C MET A 56 5.63 4.69 1.53
N PRO A 57 4.59 5.12 0.80
CA PRO A 57 4.15 6.50 0.82
C PRO A 57 3.65 6.90 2.22
N GLY A 58 4.13 8.05 2.69
CA GLY A 58 3.76 8.57 4.00
C GLY A 58 4.59 8.02 5.17
N ILE A 59 5.59 7.16 4.94
CA ILE A 59 6.45 6.62 6.01
C ILE A 59 7.18 7.72 6.80
N ASP A 60 7.47 8.85 6.14
CA ASP A 60 8.12 10.01 6.76
C ASP A 60 7.16 10.97 7.46
N SER A 61 5.85 10.71 7.42
CA SER A 61 4.81 11.59 7.97
C SER A 61 4.25 11.05 9.28
N SER A 62 3.94 11.95 10.21
CA SER A 62 3.25 11.55 11.44
C SER A 62 1.81 11.10 11.13
N PRO A 63 1.20 10.24 11.97
CA PRO A 63 -0.18 9.81 11.78
C PRO A 63 -1.18 10.97 11.68
N VAL A 64 -0.92 12.08 12.39
CA VAL A 64 -1.76 13.28 12.36
C VAL A 64 -1.67 13.98 11.00
N GLU A 65 -0.47 14.14 10.46
CA GLU A 65 -0.26 14.74 9.14
C GLU A 65 -0.90 13.90 8.03
N GLN A 66 -0.75 12.58 8.10
CA GLN A 66 -1.41 11.66 7.17
C GLN A 66 -2.94 11.81 7.19
N GLN A 67 -3.53 11.88 8.39
CA GLN A 67 -4.99 12.07 8.54
C GLN A 67 -5.45 13.43 8.00
N GLN A 68 -4.69 14.49 8.24
CA GLN A 68 -4.98 15.82 7.71
C GLN A 68 -4.93 15.84 6.17
N GLN A 69 -3.88 15.26 5.57
CA GLN A 69 -3.76 15.15 4.12
C GLN A 69 -4.90 14.36 3.49
N LEU A 70 -5.28 13.23 4.11
CA LEU A 70 -6.43 12.43 3.69
C LEU A 70 -7.74 13.22 3.77
N GLY A 71 -7.93 14.02 4.81
CA GLY A 71 -9.07 14.95 4.94
C GLY A 71 -9.12 15.96 3.79
N MET A 72 -8.00 16.63 3.51
CA MET A 72 -7.89 17.60 2.41
C MET A 72 -8.20 16.96 1.04
N LEU A 73 -7.67 15.75 0.78
CA LEU A 73 -7.92 15.03 -0.47
C LEU A 73 -9.40 14.67 -0.63
N ARG A 74 -10.06 14.21 0.44
CA ARG A 74 -11.51 13.92 0.43
C ARG A 74 -12.34 15.16 0.11
N ASP A 75 -12.00 16.29 0.73
CA ASP A 75 -12.66 17.57 0.47
C ASP A 75 -12.45 18.04 -0.98
N GLN A 76 -11.23 17.87 -1.51
CA GLN A 76 -10.92 18.20 -2.90
C GLN A 76 -11.76 17.35 -3.87
N VAL A 77 -11.84 16.04 -3.66
CA VAL A 77 -12.68 15.14 -4.47
C VAL A 77 -14.15 15.55 -4.39
N ARG A 78 -14.66 15.86 -3.20
CA ARG A 78 -16.05 16.34 -3.02
C ARG A 78 -16.30 17.61 -3.82
N ASN A 79 -15.42 18.61 -3.70
CA ASN A 79 -15.56 19.90 -4.38
C ASN A 79 -15.47 19.76 -5.90
N LYS A 80 -14.52 18.95 -6.41
CA LYS A 80 -14.39 18.68 -7.85
C LYS A 80 -15.62 17.97 -8.40
N ASN A 81 -16.18 16.99 -7.69
CA ASN A 81 -17.42 16.33 -8.09
C ASN A 81 -18.62 17.29 -8.11
N GLN A 82 -18.76 18.14 -7.10
CA GLN A 82 -19.81 19.17 -7.09
C GLN A 82 -19.68 20.12 -8.30
N LEU A 83 -18.46 20.52 -8.63
CA LEU A 83 -18.21 21.37 -9.79
C LEU A 83 -18.57 20.67 -11.10
N LEU A 84 -18.18 19.40 -11.28
CA LEU A 84 -18.59 18.59 -12.43
C LEU A 84 -20.11 18.46 -12.53
N HIS A 85 -20.80 18.25 -11.41
CA HIS A 85 -22.27 18.19 -11.38
C HIS A 85 -22.90 19.52 -11.82
N LYS A 86 -22.38 20.66 -11.34
CA LYS A 86 -22.82 21.97 -11.79
C LYS A 86 -22.65 22.13 -13.29
N TYR A 87 -21.47 21.80 -13.84
CA TYR A 87 -21.22 21.88 -15.28
C TYR A 87 -22.13 20.96 -16.09
N LYS A 88 -22.41 19.74 -15.62
CA LYS A 88 -23.38 18.82 -16.26
C LYS A 88 -24.79 19.40 -16.30
N GLY A 89 -25.23 20.03 -15.20
CA GLY A 89 -26.57 20.62 -15.12
C GLY A 89 -26.74 21.92 -15.92
N LEU A 90 -25.64 22.55 -16.34
CA LEU A 90 -25.65 23.84 -17.01
C LEU A 90 -25.90 23.78 -18.54
N CYS A 91 -26.08 22.59 -19.14
CA CYS A 91 -26.42 22.39 -20.57
C CYS A 91 -25.73 23.34 -21.58
N MET A 92 -24.49 23.77 -21.30
CA MET A 92 -23.65 24.46 -22.30
C MET A 92 -22.79 23.48 -23.10
N PHE A 93 -22.96 22.17 -22.88
CA PHE A 93 -22.21 21.07 -23.51
C PHE A 93 -23.11 20.07 -24.24
N ASP A 94 -24.36 20.41 -24.57
CA ASP A 94 -25.06 19.67 -25.65
C ASP A 94 -24.30 19.96 -26.94
N VAL A 95 -23.37 19.07 -27.28
CA VAL A 95 -22.75 19.02 -28.59
C VAL A 95 -23.90 18.90 -29.58
N PRO A 96 -24.07 19.84 -30.54
CA PRO A 96 -25.15 19.74 -31.51
C PRO A 96 -25.07 18.38 -32.17
N LYS A 97 -26.12 17.57 -32.00
CA LYS A 97 -26.22 16.26 -32.65
C LYS A 97 -26.17 16.54 -34.16
N ALA A 98 -25.07 16.15 -34.81
CA ALA A 98 -24.88 16.38 -36.24
C ALA A 98 -26.08 15.81 -36.99
N SER A 99 -26.82 16.71 -37.66
CA SER A 99 -27.87 16.37 -38.62
C SER A 99 -27.26 16.08 -39.98
#